data_AF-A0A9W6K9U8-F1
#
_entry.id   AF-A0A9W6K9U8-F1
#
_cell.length_a   1.000
_cell.length_b   1.000
_cell.length_c   1.000
_cell.angle_alpha   90.00
_cell.angle_beta   90.00
_cell.angle_gamma   90.00
#
_symmetry.space_group_name_H-M   'P 1'
#
loop_
_entity.id
_entity.type
_entity.pdbx_description
1 polymer ?
#
loop_
_entity_poly.entity_id
_entity_poly.type
_entity_poly.pdbx_seq_one_letter_code
_entity_poly.pdbx_strand_id
1 'polypeptide(L)'
;MKIISALGKHRLKHEIDYDILRYVDDYIVFSHNNDNSELIADTISDILSTYNLNISDSKKIKYKRPFLTEKSKAIIGTKLLLDDLEKTLFTKTTHKGKRQLTPNDIYNPEKLCQSFINKVKSIIADNNKGYSEVSSYIISVLCTRALDVLSSYKPNTKQTPEEELTLREAILIIFRLVFFFYSVNPSVPSSNKIAKTLITTDQFIKTKKAHHLEFFRTEIMSHVNKLKFHRQKNDTRNGFISLERLNIILATSEFGSNYLLQPSIFSYLEKDEVNITYFDIVALTYYFKNYPIYSTAKDILIKIAIGRLNENFNLQQESEQAHIFLDLICCPYITADLRIELIKKYLASYEPDEVFTDDIVSAFATELLNNFWFVKWKNLDLIKLLERKELKPVY
;
A
#
# COMPACT_ATOMS: atom_id res chain seq x y z
N MET A 1 -37.59 -14.58 -13.46
CA MET A 1 -38.76 -15.21 -14.13
C MET A 1 -39.25 -14.49 -15.38
N LYS A 2 -39.49 -13.16 -15.38
CA LYS A 2 -39.96 -12.43 -16.59
C LYS A 2 -39.02 -12.56 -17.81
N ILE A 3 -37.71 -12.40 -17.60
CA ILE A 3 -36.69 -12.53 -18.66
C ILE A 3 -36.70 -13.94 -19.28
N ILE A 4 -36.67 -14.99 -18.45
CA ILE A 4 -36.69 -16.39 -18.91
C ILE A 4 -37.96 -16.68 -19.71
N SER A 5 -39.12 -16.19 -19.24
CA SER A 5 -40.39 -16.37 -19.95
C SER A 5 -40.41 -15.65 -21.30
N ALA A 6 -39.86 -14.43 -21.39
CA ALA A 6 -39.75 -13.68 -22.64
C ALA A 6 -38.83 -14.39 -23.65
N LEU A 7 -37.65 -14.84 -23.21
CA LEU A 7 -36.70 -15.57 -24.05
C LEU A 7 -37.24 -16.94 -24.52
N GLY A 8 -38.06 -17.58 -23.70
CA GLY A 8 -38.78 -18.81 -24.10
C GLY A 8 -39.69 -18.61 -25.32
N LYS A 9 -40.27 -17.42 -25.51
CA LYS A 9 -41.06 -17.10 -26.72
C LYS A 9 -40.21 -17.07 -27.99
N HIS A 10 -38.92 -16.78 -27.85
CA HIS A 10 -37.93 -16.84 -28.92
C HIS A 10 -37.28 -18.23 -29.06
N ARG A 11 -37.82 -19.26 -28.41
CA ARG A 11 -37.31 -20.64 -28.40
C ARG A 11 -35.92 -20.78 -27.76
N LEU A 12 -35.47 -19.81 -26.97
CA LEU A 12 -34.24 -19.90 -26.19
C LEU A 12 -34.52 -20.53 -24.83
N LYS A 13 -33.82 -21.61 -24.51
CA LYS A 13 -33.94 -22.33 -23.23
C LYS A 13 -32.80 -21.96 -22.29
N HIS A 14 -33.16 -21.54 -21.07
CA HIS A 14 -32.22 -21.29 -19.98
C HIS A 14 -31.41 -22.57 -19.65
N GLU A 15 -30.13 -22.42 -19.29
CA GLU A 15 -29.17 -23.50 -19.01
C GLU A 15 -28.84 -24.42 -20.19
N ILE A 16 -29.42 -24.16 -21.38
CA ILE A 16 -29.15 -24.91 -22.61
C ILE A 16 -28.58 -23.97 -23.67
N ASP A 17 -29.33 -22.95 -24.05
CA ASP A 17 -28.96 -22.00 -25.10
C ASP A 17 -28.24 -20.76 -24.55
N TYR A 18 -28.55 -20.43 -23.30
CA TYR A 18 -27.96 -19.30 -22.59
C TYR A 18 -27.99 -19.51 -21.06
N ASP A 19 -27.16 -18.75 -20.38
CA ASP A 19 -27.15 -18.67 -18.91
C ASP A 19 -26.93 -17.20 -18.47
N ILE A 20 -27.49 -16.82 -17.33
CA ILE A 20 -27.39 -15.45 -16.78
C ILE A 20 -26.90 -15.54 -15.34
N LEU A 21 -25.68 -15.07 -15.11
CA LEU A 21 -25.11 -14.94 -13.76
C LEU A 21 -25.23 -13.49 -13.30
N ARG A 22 -25.67 -13.26 -12.06
CA ARG A 22 -25.86 -11.91 -11.50
C ARG A 22 -25.16 -11.78 -10.15
N TYR A 23 -24.48 -10.67 -9.93
CA TYR A 23 -23.91 -10.26 -8.65
C TYR A 23 -24.30 -8.81 -8.36
N VAL A 24 -25.21 -8.61 -7.39
CA VAL A 24 -25.82 -7.30 -7.07
C VAL A 24 -26.39 -6.64 -8.33
N ASP A 25 -25.77 -5.57 -8.85
CA ASP A 25 -26.25 -4.84 -10.04
C ASP A 25 -25.54 -5.30 -11.33
N ASP A 26 -24.44 -6.02 -11.21
CA ASP A 26 -23.69 -6.55 -12.34
C ASP A 26 -24.26 -7.91 -12.78
N TYR A 27 -24.29 -8.16 -14.08
CA TYR A 27 -24.66 -9.46 -14.63
C TYR A 27 -23.83 -9.82 -15.87
N ILE A 28 -23.71 -11.12 -16.11
CA ILE A 28 -23.00 -11.70 -17.24
C ILE A 28 -23.97 -12.65 -17.94
N VAL A 29 -24.04 -12.51 -19.26
CA VAL A 29 -24.84 -13.39 -20.13
C VAL A 29 -23.89 -14.28 -20.93
N PHE A 30 -24.14 -15.59 -20.87
CA PHE A 30 -23.49 -16.58 -21.74
C PHE A 30 -24.48 -17.03 -22.81
N SER A 31 -24.04 -17.09 -24.07
CA SER A 31 -24.82 -17.67 -25.16
C SER A 31 -23.90 -18.30 -26.21
N HIS A 32 -24.45 -19.17 -27.06
CA HIS A 32 -23.66 -19.90 -28.07
C HIS A 32 -23.22 -19.06 -29.27
N ASN A 33 -24.00 -18.05 -29.65
CA ASN A 33 -23.71 -17.22 -30.82
C ASN A 33 -24.06 -15.74 -30.55
N ASN A 34 -23.62 -14.88 -31.48
CA ASN A 34 -23.71 -13.43 -31.41
C ASN A 34 -25.15 -12.93 -31.41
N ASP A 35 -26.00 -13.56 -32.23
CA ASP A 35 -27.38 -13.18 -32.46
C ASP A 35 -28.22 -13.45 -31.21
N ASN A 36 -28.02 -14.63 -30.59
CA ASN A 36 -28.62 -14.94 -29.30
C ASN A 36 -28.14 -13.95 -28.22
N SER A 37 -26.86 -13.58 -28.19
CA SER A 37 -26.37 -12.59 -27.20
C SER A 37 -27.07 -11.24 -27.34
N GLU A 38 -27.27 -10.78 -28.57
CA GLU A 38 -27.93 -9.50 -28.85
C GLU A 38 -29.41 -9.56 -28.47
N LEU A 39 -30.12 -10.59 -28.94
CA LEU A 39 -31.53 -10.81 -28.58
C LEU A 39 -31.73 -10.88 -27.06
N ILE A 40 -30.84 -11.58 -26.34
CA ILE A 40 -30.91 -11.67 -24.88
C ILE A 40 -30.65 -10.31 -24.23
N ALA A 41 -29.62 -9.58 -24.68
CA ALA A 41 -29.30 -8.26 -24.14
C ALA A 41 -30.46 -7.27 -24.35
N ASP A 42 -31.08 -7.28 -25.52
CA ASP A 42 -32.20 -6.41 -25.87
C ASP A 42 -33.44 -6.77 -25.05
N THR A 43 -33.75 -8.07 -24.93
CA THR A 43 -34.86 -8.55 -24.07
C THR A 43 -34.67 -8.14 -22.60
N ILE A 44 -33.44 -8.21 -22.09
CA ILE A 44 -33.13 -7.75 -20.73
C ILE A 44 -33.34 -6.24 -20.63
N SER A 45 -32.85 -5.46 -21.60
CA SER A 45 -33.00 -4.01 -21.64
C SER A 45 -34.47 -3.58 -21.65
N ASP A 46 -35.29 -4.19 -22.51
CA ASP A 46 -36.71 -3.91 -22.63
C ASP A 46 -37.44 -4.18 -21.32
N ILE A 47 -37.15 -5.30 -20.66
CA ILE A 47 -37.78 -5.64 -19.39
C ILE A 47 -37.32 -4.68 -18.28
N LEU A 48 -36.04 -4.33 -18.22
CA LEU A 48 -35.53 -3.36 -17.25
C LEU A 48 -36.15 -1.97 -17.43
N SER A 49 -36.41 -1.56 -18.66
CA SER A 49 -37.06 -0.27 -18.96
C SER A 49 -38.46 -0.16 -18.33
N THR A 50 -39.20 -1.27 -18.19
CA THR A 50 -40.50 -1.29 -17.49
C THR A 50 -40.42 -0.95 -16.00
N TYR A 51 -39.21 -0.97 -15.44
CA TYR A 51 -38.89 -0.59 -14.07
C TYR A 51 -38.11 0.74 -13.99
N ASN A 52 -38.05 1.52 -15.08
CA ASN A 52 -37.21 2.72 -15.22
C ASN A 52 -35.71 2.45 -14.99
N LEU A 53 -35.24 1.23 -15.28
CA LEU A 53 -33.83 0.87 -15.22
C LEU A 53 -33.26 0.81 -16.63
N ASN A 54 -32.11 1.46 -16.85
CA ASN A 54 -31.42 1.50 -18.14
C ASN A 54 -30.02 0.89 -18.02
N ILE A 55 -29.61 0.17 -19.05
CA ILE A 55 -28.25 -0.39 -19.15
C ILE A 55 -27.31 0.71 -19.68
N SER A 56 -26.16 0.86 -19.04
CA SER A 56 -25.13 1.79 -19.49
C SER A 56 -24.30 1.17 -20.62
N ASP A 57 -24.42 1.69 -21.85
CA ASP A 57 -23.67 1.19 -23.01
C ASP A 57 -22.15 1.22 -22.79
N SER A 58 -21.65 2.23 -22.07
CA SER A 58 -20.22 2.34 -21.71
C SER A 58 -19.70 1.19 -20.84
N LYS A 59 -20.58 0.43 -20.18
CA LYS A 59 -20.25 -0.74 -19.37
C LYS A 59 -20.53 -2.07 -20.07
N LYS A 60 -21.15 -2.05 -21.25
CA LYS A 60 -21.48 -3.25 -22.02
C LYS A 60 -20.20 -3.75 -22.71
N ILE A 61 -19.69 -4.89 -22.24
CA ILE A 61 -18.49 -5.52 -22.81
C ILE A 61 -18.87 -6.89 -23.36
N LYS A 62 -18.51 -7.15 -24.62
CA LYS A 62 -18.76 -8.43 -25.30
C LYS A 62 -17.45 -9.20 -25.45
N TYR A 63 -17.44 -10.44 -24.98
CA TYR A 63 -16.30 -11.36 -25.14
C TYR A 63 -16.69 -12.51 -26.05
N LYS A 64 -15.72 -13.03 -26.81
CA LYS A 64 -15.87 -14.25 -27.61
C LYS A 64 -14.87 -15.29 -27.12
N ARG A 65 -15.16 -16.57 -27.33
CA ARG A 65 -14.18 -17.63 -27.04
C ARG A 65 -13.02 -17.56 -28.04
N PRO A 66 -11.76 -17.74 -27.61
CA PRO A 66 -11.32 -17.97 -26.23
C PRO A 66 -11.46 -16.71 -25.35
N PHE A 67 -11.94 -16.87 -24.12
CA PHE A 67 -12.16 -15.76 -23.19
C PHE A 67 -10.82 -15.16 -22.75
N LEU A 68 -10.37 -14.12 -23.45
CA LEU A 68 -9.19 -13.36 -23.10
C LEU A 68 -9.57 -11.91 -22.86
N THR A 69 -9.43 -11.45 -21.62
CA THR A 69 -9.60 -10.03 -21.29
C THR A 69 -8.29 -9.27 -21.56
N GLU A 70 -8.37 -7.97 -21.83
CA GLU A 70 -7.18 -7.10 -21.96
C GLU A 70 -6.28 -7.18 -20.71
N LYS A 71 -6.88 -7.28 -19.52
CA LYS A 71 -6.18 -7.53 -18.27
C LYS A 71 -5.42 -8.86 -18.29
N SER A 72 -6.09 -9.95 -18.65
CA SER A 72 -5.47 -11.27 -18.75
C SER A 72 -4.31 -11.27 -19.73
N LYS A 73 -4.47 -10.64 -20.90
CA LYS A 73 -3.42 -10.48 -21.92
C LYS A 73 -2.23 -9.70 -21.37
N ALA A 74 -2.46 -8.57 -20.70
CA ALA A 74 -1.42 -7.77 -20.09
C ALA A 74 -0.66 -8.53 -18.99
N ILE A 75 -1.37 -9.27 -18.13
CA ILE A 75 -0.76 -10.09 -17.07
C ILE A 75 0.08 -11.23 -17.65
N ILE A 76 -0.41 -11.93 -18.67
CA ILE A 76 0.34 -13.01 -19.34
C ILE A 76 1.62 -12.45 -19.96
N GLY A 77 1.53 -11.37 -20.73
CA GLY A 77 2.71 -10.73 -21.32
C GLY A 77 3.71 -10.27 -20.27
N THR A 78 3.21 -9.62 -19.20
CA THR A 78 4.05 -9.14 -18.09
C THR A 78 4.73 -10.29 -17.36
N LYS A 79 4.05 -11.42 -17.17
CA LYS A 79 4.64 -12.63 -16.58
C LYS A 79 5.83 -13.12 -17.39
N LEU A 80 5.72 -13.17 -18.71
CA LEU A 80 6.83 -13.56 -19.59
C LEU A 80 8.02 -12.61 -19.47
N LEU A 81 7.78 -11.30 -19.38
CA LEU A 81 8.84 -10.32 -19.14
C LEU A 81 9.51 -10.49 -17.77
N LEU A 82 8.74 -10.79 -16.73
CA LEU A 82 9.26 -11.04 -15.38
C LEU A 82 10.11 -12.32 -15.37
N ASP A 83 9.70 -13.37 -16.08
CA ASP A 83 10.47 -14.61 -16.20
C ASP A 83 11.80 -14.37 -16.95
N ASP A 84 11.80 -13.54 -18.00
CA ASP A 84 13.00 -13.12 -18.74
C ASP A 84 13.96 -12.29 -17.86
N LEU A 85 13.40 -11.32 -17.13
CA LEU A 85 14.14 -10.53 -16.14
C LEU A 85 14.75 -11.42 -15.06
N GLU A 86 13.99 -12.39 -14.54
CA GLU A 86 14.46 -13.29 -13.48
C GLU A 86 15.61 -14.18 -13.97
N LYS A 87 15.54 -14.71 -15.20
CA LYS A 87 16.65 -15.46 -15.80
C LYS A 87 17.89 -14.61 -16.00
N THR A 88 17.71 -13.34 -16.34
CA THR A 88 18.82 -12.39 -16.49
C THR A 88 19.46 -12.08 -15.14
N LEU A 89 18.65 -11.82 -14.11
CA LEU A 89 19.12 -11.42 -12.78
C LEU A 89 19.67 -12.57 -11.95
N PHE A 90 19.16 -13.80 -12.13
CA PHE A 90 19.45 -14.90 -11.22
C PHE A 90 19.73 -16.22 -11.93
N THR A 91 20.76 -16.90 -11.46
CA THR A 91 20.95 -18.32 -11.70
C THR A 91 20.17 -19.13 -10.67
N LYS A 92 19.29 -20.01 -11.13
CA LYS A 92 18.47 -20.89 -10.29
C LYS A 92 19.17 -22.22 -10.10
N THR A 93 19.45 -22.59 -8.87
CA THR A 93 19.95 -23.92 -8.52
C THR A 93 19.05 -24.58 -7.49
N THR A 94 19.10 -25.91 -7.41
CA THR A 94 18.40 -26.66 -6.35
C THR A 94 19.44 -27.30 -5.46
N HIS A 95 19.41 -26.99 -4.17
CA HIS A 95 20.32 -27.57 -3.20
C HIS A 95 19.51 -28.13 -2.04
N LYS A 96 19.62 -29.45 -1.79
CA LYS A 96 18.86 -30.18 -0.76
C LYS A 96 17.33 -29.94 -0.86
N GLY A 97 16.79 -29.96 -2.08
CA GLY A 97 15.36 -29.76 -2.33
C GLY A 97 14.86 -28.33 -2.16
N LYS A 98 15.72 -27.36 -1.77
CA LYS A 98 15.38 -25.94 -1.71
C LYS A 98 15.88 -25.22 -2.96
N ARG A 99 15.01 -24.39 -3.54
CA ARG A 99 15.36 -23.48 -4.64
C ARG A 99 16.29 -22.39 -4.09
N GLN A 100 17.43 -22.21 -4.73
CA GLN A 100 18.40 -21.17 -4.42
C GLN A 100 18.55 -20.22 -5.60
N LEU A 101 18.44 -18.92 -5.33
CA LEU A 101 18.68 -17.85 -6.30
C LEU A 101 20.05 -17.23 -6.05
N THR A 102 20.94 -17.33 -7.03
CA THR A 102 22.24 -16.66 -7.01
C THR A 102 22.21 -15.48 -7.99
N PRO A 103 22.48 -14.25 -7.55
CA PRO A 103 22.60 -13.08 -8.42
C PRO A 103 23.64 -13.27 -9.51
N ASN A 104 23.29 -12.88 -10.74
CA ASN A 104 24.20 -12.78 -11.86
C ASN A 104 24.81 -11.37 -11.92
N ASP A 105 26.03 -11.25 -12.45
CA ASP A 105 26.63 -9.96 -12.72
C ASP A 105 25.90 -9.24 -13.87
N ILE A 106 25.59 -7.96 -13.68
CA ILE A 106 24.81 -7.15 -14.61
C ILE A 106 25.67 -5.96 -15.04
N TYR A 107 26.17 -6.02 -16.28
CA TYR A 107 27.04 -4.99 -16.85
C TYR A 107 26.42 -3.58 -16.84
N ASN A 108 25.11 -3.45 -17.12
CA ASN A 108 24.43 -2.15 -17.12
C ASN A 108 23.04 -2.25 -16.47
N PRO A 109 22.96 -2.04 -15.14
CA PRO A 109 21.72 -2.09 -14.36
C PRO A 109 20.64 -1.11 -14.85
N GLU A 110 21.03 0.11 -15.22
CA GLU A 110 20.10 1.16 -15.66
C GLU A 110 19.45 0.79 -16.99
N LYS A 111 20.25 0.34 -17.97
CA LYS A 111 19.75 -0.11 -19.27
C LYS A 111 18.82 -1.31 -19.13
N LEU A 112 19.13 -2.24 -18.22
CA LEU A 112 18.24 -3.36 -17.92
C LEU A 112 16.88 -2.88 -17.38
N CYS A 113 16.89 -1.98 -16.40
CA CYS A 113 15.67 -1.40 -15.83
C CYS A 113 14.84 -0.68 -16.92
N GLN A 114 15.49 0.17 -17.72
CA GLN A 114 14.83 0.94 -18.78
C GLN A 114 14.25 0.03 -19.86
N SER A 115 14.98 -1.03 -20.25
CA SER A 115 14.52 -2.04 -21.19
C SER A 115 13.28 -2.75 -20.68
N PHE A 116 13.29 -3.21 -19.43
CA PHE A 116 12.13 -3.86 -18.80
C PHE A 116 10.91 -2.93 -18.78
N ILE A 117 11.09 -1.68 -18.32
CA ILE A 117 10.03 -0.67 -18.28
C ILE A 117 9.44 -0.42 -19.69
N ASN A 118 10.28 -0.28 -20.71
CA ASN A 118 9.81 -0.05 -22.08
C ASN A 118 9.05 -1.24 -22.65
N LYS A 119 9.50 -2.47 -22.37
CA LYS A 119 8.77 -3.68 -22.76
C LYS A 119 7.40 -3.75 -22.06
N VAL A 120 7.33 -3.41 -20.76
CA VAL A 120 6.04 -3.35 -20.05
C VAL A 120 5.12 -2.28 -20.64
N LYS A 121 5.65 -1.07 -20.94
CA LYS A 121 4.89 -0.01 -21.62
C LYS A 121 4.29 -0.51 -22.94
N SER A 122 5.05 -1.25 -23.73
CA SER A 122 4.57 -1.82 -24.99
C SER A 122 3.41 -2.80 -24.82
N ILE A 123 3.36 -3.54 -23.69
CA ILE A 123 2.27 -4.49 -23.42
C ILE A 123 0.97 -3.78 -23.05
N ILE A 124 1.08 -2.65 -22.35
CA ILE A 124 -0.08 -1.91 -21.83
C ILE A 124 -0.49 -0.73 -22.72
N ALA A 125 0.23 -0.47 -23.83
CA ALA A 125 0.00 0.68 -24.71
C ALA A 125 -1.43 0.70 -25.27
N ASP A 126 -1.95 -0.47 -25.67
CA ASP A 126 -3.27 -0.62 -26.26
C ASP A 126 -4.39 -0.83 -25.21
N ASN A 127 -4.04 -0.81 -23.92
CA ASN A 127 -4.99 -1.08 -22.84
C ASN A 127 -5.42 0.24 -22.16
N ASN A 128 -6.72 0.54 -22.20
CA ASN A 128 -7.31 1.76 -21.62
C ASN A 128 -6.96 2.00 -20.14
N LYS A 129 -6.57 0.95 -19.40
CA LYS A 129 -6.24 1.03 -17.98
C LYS A 129 -4.75 1.14 -17.67
N GLY A 130 -3.88 1.03 -18.68
CA GLY A 130 -2.43 1.27 -18.56
C GLY A 130 -1.76 0.53 -17.40
N TYR A 131 -1.00 1.26 -16.57
CA TYR A 131 -0.23 0.69 -15.45
C TYR A 131 -1.10 0.06 -14.35
N SER A 132 -2.35 0.49 -14.21
CA SER A 132 -3.23 -0.01 -13.16
C SER A 132 -3.53 -1.51 -13.27
N GLU A 133 -3.33 -2.09 -14.45
CA GLU A 133 -3.52 -3.53 -14.68
C GLU A 133 -2.34 -4.39 -14.24
N VAL A 134 -1.12 -3.83 -14.19
CA VAL A 134 0.11 -4.63 -14.04
C VAL A 134 0.99 -4.21 -12.86
N SER A 135 0.95 -2.96 -12.41
CA SER A 135 1.89 -2.46 -11.39
C SER A 135 1.85 -3.26 -10.09
N SER A 136 0.68 -3.50 -9.51
CA SER A 136 0.58 -4.26 -8.25
C SER A 136 1.07 -5.70 -8.40
N TYR A 137 0.85 -6.32 -9.56
CA TYR A 137 1.37 -7.65 -9.88
C TYR A 137 2.89 -7.66 -9.99
N ILE A 138 3.47 -6.72 -10.75
CA ILE A 138 4.92 -6.59 -10.92
C ILE A 138 5.60 -6.36 -9.58
N ILE A 139 5.13 -5.40 -8.79
CA ILE A 139 5.65 -5.10 -7.44
C ILE A 139 5.60 -6.37 -6.58
N SER A 140 4.48 -7.08 -6.61
CA SER A 140 4.31 -8.30 -5.83
C SER A 140 5.35 -9.37 -6.18
N VAL A 141 5.57 -9.63 -7.48
CA VAL A 141 6.55 -10.61 -7.94
C VAL A 141 7.98 -10.17 -7.57
N LEU A 142 8.34 -8.93 -7.85
CA LEU A 142 9.69 -8.41 -7.56
C LEU A 142 10.01 -8.42 -6.06
N CYS A 143 9.09 -7.97 -5.20
CA CYS A 143 9.26 -8.03 -3.76
C CYS A 143 9.43 -9.46 -3.25
N THR A 144 8.68 -10.42 -3.80
CA THR A 144 8.86 -11.84 -3.47
C THR A 144 10.25 -12.34 -3.91
N ARG A 145 10.73 -11.93 -5.10
CA ARG A 145 12.07 -12.31 -5.57
C ARG A 145 13.19 -11.73 -4.73
N ALA A 146 13.07 -10.48 -4.27
CA ALA A 146 14.02 -9.90 -3.34
C ALA A 146 14.12 -10.78 -2.08
N LEU A 147 12.99 -11.16 -1.48
CA LEU A 147 12.97 -12.03 -0.30
C LEU A 147 13.53 -13.45 -0.58
N ASP A 148 13.21 -14.03 -1.75
CA ASP A 148 13.76 -15.32 -2.17
C ASP A 148 15.29 -15.29 -2.24
N VAL A 149 15.88 -14.19 -2.76
CA VAL A 149 17.33 -13.98 -2.82
C VAL A 149 17.93 -13.86 -1.42
N LEU A 150 17.31 -13.10 -0.53
CA LEU A 150 17.77 -12.98 0.87
C LEU A 150 17.74 -14.35 1.58
N SER A 151 16.69 -15.15 1.37
CA SER A 151 16.54 -16.48 1.95
C SER A 151 17.53 -17.51 1.36
N SER A 152 18.02 -17.26 0.15
CA SER A 152 19.01 -18.07 -0.55
C SER A 152 20.45 -17.82 -0.05
N TYR A 153 20.64 -16.82 0.81
CA TYR A 153 21.93 -16.50 1.41
C TYR A 153 22.40 -17.62 2.35
N LYS A 154 23.66 -18.05 2.19
CA LYS A 154 24.31 -19.05 3.04
C LYS A 154 25.26 -18.34 4.01
N PRO A 155 24.96 -18.28 5.32
CA PRO A 155 25.78 -17.54 6.28
C PRO A 155 27.18 -18.12 6.50
N ASN A 156 27.41 -19.40 6.16
CA ASN A 156 28.66 -20.11 6.42
C ASN A 156 29.56 -20.27 5.18
N THR A 157 29.20 -19.63 4.06
CA THR A 157 30.06 -19.58 2.86
C THR A 157 30.69 -18.20 2.80
N LYS A 158 32.04 -18.12 2.85
CA LYS A 158 32.74 -16.86 2.57
C LYS A 158 32.38 -16.42 1.16
N GLN A 159 31.82 -15.23 1.03
CA GLN A 159 31.57 -14.61 -0.26
C GLN A 159 32.76 -13.75 -0.65
N THR A 160 33.04 -13.65 -1.94
CA THR A 160 34.03 -12.68 -2.44
C THR A 160 33.41 -11.27 -2.42
N PRO A 161 34.23 -10.20 -2.36
CA PRO A 161 33.73 -8.82 -2.47
C PRO A 161 32.87 -8.60 -3.73
N GLU A 162 33.22 -9.23 -4.84
CA GLU A 162 32.45 -9.16 -6.09
C GLU A 162 31.07 -9.81 -5.96
N GLU A 163 30.96 -10.94 -5.27
CA GLU A 163 29.67 -11.60 -5.00
C GLU A 163 28.77 -10.75 -4.10
N GLU A 164 29.33 -10.06 -3.11
CA GLU A 164 28.58 -9.14 -2.24
C GLU A 164 28.07 -7.92 -3.01
N LEU A 165 28.91 -7.34 -3.88
CA LEU A 165 28.52 -6.25 -4.77
C LEU A 165 27.42 -6.70 -5.74
N THR A 166 27.56 -7.89 -6.34
CA THR A 166 26.56 -8.44 -7.26
C THR A 166 25.21 -8.64 -6.56
N LEU A 167 25.23 -9.14 -5.31
CA LEU A 167 24.02 -9.26 -4.49
C LEU A 167 23.37 -7.89 -4.24
N ARG A 168 24.16 -6.90 -3.84
CA ARG A 168 23.68 -5.53 -3.60
C ARG A 168 23.05 -4.95 -4.87
N GLU A 169 23.72 -5.03 -6.01
CA GLU A 169 23.23 -4.51 -7.29
C GLU A 169 21.92 -5.19 -7.72
N ALA A 170 21.82 -6.52 -7.60
CA ALA A 170 20.59 -7.24 -7.94
C ALA A 170 19.40 -6.79 -7.06
N ILE A 171 19.62 -6.58 -5.76
CA ILE A 171 18.61 -6.03 -4.85
C ILE A 171 18.21 -4.61 -5.27
N LEU A 172 19.17 -3.76 -5.61
CA LEU A 172 18.90 -2.38 -6.03
C LEU A 172 18.16 -2.31 -7.36
N ILE A 173 18.44 -3.19 -8.33
CA ILE A 173 17.66 -3.30 -9.57
C ILE A 173 16.20 -3.62 -9.26
N ILE A 174 15.94 -4.55 -8.35
CA ILE A 174 14.57 -4.87 -7.92
C ILE A 174 13.91 -3.63 -7.31
N PHE A 175 14.55 -2.93 -6.37
CA PHE A 175 13.96 -1.76 -5.73
C PHE A 175 13.74 -0.59 -6.71
N ARG A 176 14.65 -0.37 -7.66
CA ARG A 176 14.49 0.63 -8.74
C ARG A 176 13.21 0.38 -9.53
N LEU A 177 12.99 -0.87 -9.96
CA LEU A 177 11.77 -1.26 -10.67
C LEU A 177 10.53 -1.16 -9.78
N VAL A 178 10.59 -1.64 -8.54
CA VAL A 178 9.48 -1.57 -7.57
C VAL A 178 9.05 -0.12 -7.35
N PHE A 179 9.98 0.80 -7.08
CA PHE A 179 9.68 2.21 -6.88
C PHE A 179 9.17 2.88 -8.16
N PHE A 180 9.66 2.49 -9.34
CA PHE A 180 9.10 2.97 -10.60
C PHE A 180 7.62 2.58 -10.73
N PHE A 181 7.28 1.28 -10.64
CA PHE A 181 5.91 0.81 -10.80
C PHE A 181 4.96 1.31 -9.70
N TYR A 182 5.50 1.54 -8.51
CA TYR A 182 4.77 2.15 -7.42
C TYR A 182 4.50 3.63 -7.67
N SER A 183 5.49 4.38 -8.17
CA SER A 183 5.33 5.82 -8.45
C SER A 183 4.28 6.13 -9.52
N VAL A 184 4.10 5.23 -10.49
CA VAL A 184 3.13 5.41 -11.59
C VAL A 184 1.73 4.91 -11.23
N ASN A 185 1.59 3.96 -10.31
CA ASN A 185 0.29 3.46 -9.84
C ASN A 185 0.39 2.93 -8.39
N PRO A 186 0.33 3.83 -7.39
CA PRO A 186 0.33 3.46 -5.98
C PRO A 186 -0.91 2.65 -5.59
N SER A 187 -0.75 1.74 -4.62
CA SER A 187 -1.88 1.06 -3.97
C SER A 187 -1.51 0.55 -2.59
N VAL A 188 -2.47 0.53 -1.64
CA VAL A 188 -2.25 0.05 -0.26
C VAL A 188 -1.63 -1.36 -0.22
N PRO A 189 -2.10 -2.35 -1.01
CA PRO A 189 -1.48 -3.68 -1.00
C PRO A 189 -0.02 -3.64 -1.46
N SER A 190 0.29 -2.85 -2.49
CA SER A 190 1.67 -2.68 -2.96
C SER A 190 2.53 -2.01 -1.89
N SER A 191 2.06 -0.95 -1.24
CA SER A 191 2.87 -0.25 -0.23
C SER A 191 3.19 -1.10 0.99
N ASN A 192 2.25 -1.93 1.46
CA ASN A 192 2.49 -2.90 2.55
C ASN A 192 3.61 -3.88 2.15
N LYS A 193 3.55 -4.42 0.93
CA LYS A 193 4.51 -5.39 0.43
C LYS A 193 5.90 -4.78 0.25
N ILE A 194 5.97 -3.55 -0.27
CA ILE A 194 7.21 -2.78 -0.37
C ILE A 194 7.79 -2.52 1.02
N ALA A 195 6.98 -2.05 1.97
CA ALA A 195 7.41 -1.79 3.34
C ALA A 195 8.01 -3.04 4.00
N LYS A 196 7.32 -4.18 3.90
CA LYS A 196 7.81 -5.47 4.44
C LYS A 196 9.14 -5.88 3.81
N THR A 197 9.22 -5.85 2.47
CA THR A 197 10.45 -6.20 1.75
C THR A 197 11.58 -5.25 2.10
N LEU A 198 11.30 -3.95 2.24
CA LEU A 198 12.29 -2.94 2.57
C LEU A 198 12.88 -3.16 3.97
N ILE A 199 12.04 -3.30 4.99
CA ILE A 199 12.50 -3.53 6.37
C ILE A 199 13.30 -4.83 6.47
N THR A 200 12.81 -5.89 5.82
CA THR A 200 13.52 -7.20 5.81
C THR A 200 14.88 -7.09 5.12
N THR A 201 14.96 -6.36 4.01
CA THR A 201 16.21 -6.14 3.27
C THR A 201 17.18 -5.29 4.08
N ASP A 202 16.72 -4.19 4.69
CA ASP A 202 17.54 -3.34 5.55
C ASP A 202 18.14 -4.13 6.71
N GLN A 203 17.33 -4.92 7.42
CA GLN A 203 17.79 -5.78 8.50
C GLN A 203 18.80 -6.83 8.04
N PHE A 204 18.57 -7.45 6.88
CA PHE A 204 19.51 -8.39 6.28
C PHE A 204 20.86 -7.71 5.98
N ILE A 205 20.84 -6.56 5.30
CA ILE A 205 22.08 -5.85 4.95
C ILE A 205 22.79 -5.37 6.22
N LYS A 206 22.06 -4.81 7.19
CA LYS A 206 22.62 -4.36 8.48
C LYS A 206 23.30 -5.49 9.25
N THR A 207 22.74 -6.70 9.23
CA THR A 207 23.26 -7.84 10.01
C THR A 207 24.28 -8.68 9.27
N LYS A 208 24.21 -8.78 7.94
CA LYS A 208 25.02 -9.69 7.12
C LYS A 208 25.99 -8.99 6.18
N LYS A 209 25.72 -7.73 5.81
CA LYS A 209 26.44 -6.96 4.77
C LYS A 209 26.60 -5.47 5.16
N ALA A 210 27.03 -5.22 6.40
CA ALA A 210 27.01 -3.88 7.01
C ALA A 210 27.75 -2.81 6.18
N HIS A 211 28.84 -3.19 5.49
CA HIS A 211 29.60 -2.29 4.59
C HIS A 211 28.78 -1.73 3.42
N HIS A 212 27.66 -2.36 3.06
CA HIS A 212 26.78 -1.90 1.99
C HIS A 212 25.55 -1.14 2.48
N LEU A 213 25.36 -1.04 3.81
CA LEU A 213 24.15 -0.47 4.41
C LEU A 213 23.96 1.00 4.03
N GLU A 214 25.02 1.80 4.11
CA GLU A 214 24.93 3.23 3.83
C GLU A 214 24.54 3.51 2.38
N PHE A 215 25.19 2.81 1.44
CA PHE A 215 24.88 2.92 0.02
C PHE A 215 23.45 2.48 -0.28
N PHE A 216 23.01 1.34 0.28
CA PHE A 216 21.66 0.86 0.12
C PHE A 216 20.63 1.88 0.62
N ARG A 217 20.79 2.40 1.83
CA ARG A 217 19.86 3.38 2.40
C ARG A 217 19.84 4.68 1.59
N THR A 218 20.99 5.16 1.12
CA THR A 218 21.07 6.34 0.24
C THR A 218 20.29 6.13 -1.05
N GLU A 219 20.49 4.99 -1.73
CA GLU A 219 19.79 4.67 -2.98
C GLU A 219 18.26 4.57 -2.76
N ILE A 220 17.82 3.89 -1.69
CA ILE A 220 16.40 3.81 -1.34
C ILE A 220 15.83 5.20 -1.09
N MET A 221 16.50 6.03 -0.28
CA MET A 221 16.03 7.39 0.02
C MET A 221 15.99 8.27 -1.24
N SER A 222 16.85 8.04 -2.22
CA SER A 222 16.78 8.73 -3.51
C SER A 222 15.45 8.47 -4.24
N HIS A 223 14.89 7.27 -4.09
CA HIS A 223 13.59 6.90 -4.65
C HIS A 223 12.43 7.41 -3.80
N VAL A 224 12.52 7.27 -2.47
CA VAL A 224 11.45 7.73 -1.56
C VAL A 224 11.27 9.24 -1.65
N ASN A 225 12.35 10.02 -1.75
CA ASN A 225 12.29 11.48 -1.93
C ASN A 225 11.63 11.90 -3.26
N LYS A 226 11.63 11.04 -4.28
CA LYS A 226 10.99 11.31 -5.58
C LYS A 226 9.50 10.96 -5.59
N LEU A 227 8.99 10.28 -4.56
CA LEU A 227 7.56 10.04 -4.42
C LEU A 227 6.88 11.39 -4.23
N LYS A 228 5.91 11.72 -5.09
CA LYS A 228 5.13 12.95 -4.94
C LYS A 228 4.26 12.80 -3.70
N PHE A 229 4.24 13.80 -2.81
CA PHE A 229 3.41 13.80 -1.59
C PHE A 229 2.13 14.66 -1.69
N HIS A 230 1.98 15.41 -2.78
CA HIS A 230 0.78 16.21 -3.02
C HIS A 230 -0.40 15.32 -3.41
N ARG A 231 -1.59 15.63 -2.87
CA ARG A 231 -2.87 15.14 -3.39
C ARG A 231 -3.17 15.90 -4.68
N GLN A 232 -3.41 15.22 -5.79
CA GLN A 232 -3.84 15.94 -7.00
C GLN A 232 -5.32 16.28 -6.83
N LYS A 233 -5.74 17.48 -7.25
CA LYS A 233 -7.15 17.93 -7.15
C LYS A 233 -8.16 16.99 -7.83
N ASN A 234 -7.70 16.12 -8.74
CA ASN A 234 -8.53 15.14 -9.46
C ASN A 234 -8.50 13.73 -8.84
N ASP A 235 -7.81 13.53 -7.72
CA ASP A 235 -7.90 12.28 -6.97
C ASP A 235 -9.25 12.24 -6.24
N THR A 236 -10.26 11.68 -6.90
CA THR A 236 -11.57 11.38 -6.31
C THR A 236 -11.50 10.39 -5.14
N ARG A 237 -10.31 9.88 -4.83
CA ARG A 237 -9.99 9.03 -3.68
C ARG A 237 -9.40 9.87 -2.54
N ASN A 238 -10.23 10.70 -1.91
CA ASN A 238 -9.87 11.41 -0.69
C ASN A 238 -9.24 10.43 0.33
N GLY A 239 -7.97 10.63 0.69
CA GLY A 239 -7.28 9.91 1.77
C GLY A 239 -6.49 8.64 1.43
N PHE A 240 -6.81 7.90 0.36
CA PHE A 240 -6.12 6.61 0.06
C PHE A 240 -4.62 6.81 -0.23
N ILE A 241 -4.32 7.84 -1.02
CA ILE A 241 -2.96 8.22 -1.43
C ILE A 241 -2.06 8.58 -0.23
N SER A 242 -2.65 9.04 0.88
CA SER A 242 -1.92 9.26 2.14
C SER A 242 -1.41 7.94 2.71
N LEU A 243 -2.29 6.95 2.89
CA LEU A 243 -1.96 5.68 3.56
C LEU A 243 -0.87 4.90 2.83
N GLU A 244 -0.94 4.87 1.50
CA GLU A 244 0.08 4.28 0.65
C GLU A 244 1.47 4.84 0.94
N ARG A 245 1.58 6.17 1.01
CA ARG A 245 2.86 6.87 1.22
C ARG A 245 3.34 6.72 2.65
N LEU A 246 2.44 6.82 3.63
CA LEU A 246 2.75 6.63 5.05
C LEU A 246 3.41 5.28 5.31
N ASN A 247 2.93 4.20 4.67
CA ASN A 247 3.55 2.87 4.80
C ASN A 247 5.03 2.85 4.37
N ILE A 248 5.37 3.57 3.30
CA ILE A 248 6.76 3.66 2.81
C ILE A 248 7.60 4.55 3.73
N ILE A 249 7.06 5.69 4.18
CA ILE A 249 7.73 6.58 5.15
C ILE A 249 8.07 5.81 6.42
N LEU A 250 7.08 5.12 7.00
CA LEU A 250 7.25 4.33 8.22
C LEU A 250 8.28 3.22 8.04
N ALA A 251 8.34 2.58 6.87
CA ALA A 251 9.37 1.57 6.59
C ALA A 251 10.80 2.13 6.60
N THR A 252 10.99 3.44 6.41
CA THR A 252 12.29 4.13 6.46
C THR A 252 12.60 4.75 7.83
N SER A 253 11.70 4.68 8.83
CA SER A 253 11.87 5.35 10.12
C SER A 253 13.09 4.88 10.93
N GLU A 254 13.60 3.69 10.63
CA GLU A 254 14.74 3.05 11.31
C GLU A 254 16.08 3.23 10.55
N PHE A 255 16.08 4.01 9.47
CA PHE A 255 17.32 4.29 8.73
C PHE A 255 18.25 5.24 9.50
N GLY A 256 17.72 6.00 10.45
CA GLY A 256 18.49 6.91 11.30
C GLY A 256 18.52 8.35 10.77
N SER A 257 19.16 9.25 11.52
CA SER A 257 19.11 10.70 11.30
C SER A 257 19.68 11.17 9.96
N ASN A 258 20.57 10.40 9.34
CA ASN A 258 21.20 10.76 8.07
C ASN A 258 20.30 10.48 6.85
N TYR A 259 19.19 9.77 7.06
CA TYR A 259 18.30 9.28 6.00
C TYR A 259 16.87 9.81 6.21
N LEU A 260 16.76 10.98 6.82
CA LEU A 260 15.49 11.66 7.02
C LEU A 260 15.01 12.30 5.72
N LEU A 261 13.68 12.30 5.50
CA LEU A 261 13.05 13.02 4.41
C LEU A 261 13.20 14.53 4.59
N GLN A 262 13.30 15.27 3.49
CA GLN A 262 13.37 16.72 3.56
C GLN A 262 12.08 17.31 4.15
N PRO A 263 12.13 18.29 5.07
CA PRO A 263 10.94 18.88 5.68
C PRO A 263 9.94 19.48 4.68
N SER A 264 10.45 19.97 3.54
CA SER A 264 9.64 20.55 2.46
C SER A 264 8.57 19.58 1.92
N ILE A 265 8.80 18.27 2.02
CA ILE A 265 7.84 17.23 1.66
C ILE A 265 6.54 17.34 2.48
N PHE A 266 6.64 17.81 3.73
CA PHE A 266 5.51 17.92 4.66
C PHE A 266 4.83 19.31 4.61
N SER A 267 5.21 20.18 3.67
CA SER A 267 4.60 21.51 3.51
C SER A 267 3.11 21.50 3.16
N TYR A 268 2.55 20.35 2.77
CA TYR A 268 1.12 20.20 2.56
C TYR A 268 0.32 20.25 3.87
N LEU A 269 0.95 20.00 5.03
CA LEU A 269 0.27 20.03 6.32
C LEU A 269 -0.33 21.41 6.63
N GLU A 270 0.31 22.49 6.16
CA GLU A 270 -0.18 23.87 6.31
C GLU A 270 -1.26 24.22 5.29
N LYS A 271 -1.23 23.60 4.11
CA LYS A 271 -2.05 23.99 2.95
C LYS A 271 -3.36 23.22 2.86
N ASP A 272 -3.46 22.09 3.54
CA ASP A 272 -4.55 21.12 3.36
C ASP A 272 -4.97 20.48 4.69
N GLU A 273 -5.11 21.30 5.74
CA GLU A 273 -5.45 20.89 7.11
C GLU A 273 -6.71 20.01 7.19
N VAL A 274 -7.76 20.37 6.45
CA VAL A 274 -9.05 19.67 6.40
C VAL A 274 -8.89 18.19 6.02
N ASN A 275 -7.88 17.90 5.23
CA ASN A 275 -7.68 16.62 4.57
C ASN A 275 -6.70 15.70 5.32
N ILE A 276 -6.02 16.22 6.33
CA ILE A 276 -5.19 15.41 7.24
C ILE A 276 -6.12 14.44 7.96
N THR A 277 -5.71 13.20 8.15
CA THR A 277 -6.51 12.19 8.85
C THR A 277 -5.85 11.83 10.17
N TYR A 278 -6.59 11.18 11.08
CA TYR A 278 -5.99 10.53 12.25
C TYR A 278 -4.74 9.69 11.90
N PHE A 279 -4.75 8.97 10.78
CA PHE A 279 -3.60 8.17 10.35
C PHE A 279 -2.37 9.02 10.01
N ASP A 280 -2.56 10.19 9.38
CA ASP A 280 -1.48 11.14 9.13
C ASP A 280 -0.90 11.65 10.45
N ILE A 281 -1.76 12.01 11.42
CA ILE A 281 -1.36 12.50 12.75
C ILE A 281 -0.46 11.49 13.45
N VAL A 282 -0.89 10.23 13.57
CA VAL A 282 -0.12 9.24 14.33
C VAL A 282 1.12 8.75 13.58
N ALA A 283 1.01 8.50 12.28
CA ALA A 283 2.12 7.98 11.49
C ALA A 283 3.24 9.01 11.33
N LEU A 284 2.91 10.27 11.07
CA LEU A 284 3.91 11.33 10.94
C LEU A 284 4.49 11.70 12.30
N THR A 285 3.70 11.76 13.38
CA THR A 285 4.24 11.92 14.74
C THR A 285 5.24 10.80 15.06
N TYR A 286 4.92 9.55 14.72
CA TYR A 286 5.83 8.41 14.90
C TYR A 286 7.09 8.53 14.05
N TYR A 287 6.99 9.01 12.81
CA TYR A 287 8.14 9.22 11.93
C TYR A 287 9.04 10.38 12.39
N PHE A 288 8.43 11.51 12.77
CA PHE A 288 9.14 12.71 13.22
C PHE A 288 9.87 12.48 14.54
N LYS A 289 9.32 11.66 15.44
CA LYS A 289 9.87 11.41 16.77
C LYS A 289 10.24 12.74 17.46
N ASN A 290 11.50 12.85 17.89
CA ASN A 290 12.09 14.07 18.44
C ASN A 290 13.18 14.66 17.53
N TYR A 291 13.13 14.41 16.22
CA TYR A 291 14.10 14.99 15.29
C TYR A 291 13.87 16.51 15.15
N PRO A 292 14.87 17.36 15.46
CA PRO A 292 14.69 18.81 15.45
C PRO A 292 14.27 19.39 14.10
N ILE A 293 14.70 18.73 13.01
CA ILE A 293 14.39 19.12 11.63
C ILE A 293 12.88 19.10 11.32
N TYR A 294 12.08 18.37 12.11
CA TYR A 294 10.63 18.27 11.94
C TYR A 294 9.83 19.02 13.00
N SER A 295 10.48 19.81 13.87
CA SER A 295 9.80 20.55 14.95
C SER A 295 8.58 21.34 14.45
N THR A 296 8.76 22.21 13.46
CA THR A 296 7.67 23.01 12.88
C THR A 296 6.54 22.14 12.32
N ALA A 297 6.87 21.11 11.52
CA ALA A 297 5.87 20.22 10.93
C ALA A 297 5.11 19.42 12.00
N LYS A 298 5.80 19.02 13.07
CA LYS A 298 5.20 18.32 14.21
C LYS A 298 4.27 19.23 15.00
N ASP A 299 4.67 20.48 15.25
CA ASP A 299 3.84 21.46 15.96
C ASP A 299 2.54 21.75 15.21
N ILE A 300 2.62 21.91 13.88
CA ILE A 300 1.45 22.05 13.02
C ILE A 300 0.54 20.82 13.14
N LEU A 301 1.11 19.62 13.01
CA LEU A 301 0.34 18.37 13.08
C LEU A 301 -0.36 18.18 14.44
N ILE A 302 0.32 18.50 15.53
CA ILE A 302 -0.24 18.46 16.89
C ILE A 302 -1.34 19.51 17.03
N LYS A 303 -1.14 20.74 16.54
CA LYS A 303 -2.16 21.79 16.57
C LYS A 303 -3.45 21.35 15.87
N ILE A 304 -3.35 20.69 14.73
CA ILE A 304 -4.48 20.16 13.98
C ILE A 304 -5.21 19.08 14.79
N ALA A 305 -4.47 18.18 15.43
CA ALA A 305 -5.04 17.15 16.29
C ALA A 305 -5.79 17.76 17.50
N ILE A 306 -5.20 18.77 18.15
CA ILE A 306 -5.84 19.48 19.27
C ILE A 306 -7.05 20.28 18.81
N GLY A 307 -7.00 20.91 17.63
CA GLY A 307 -8.15 21.57 17.03
C GLY A 307 -9.36 20.66 16.91
N ARG A 308 -9.16 19.43 16.41
CA ARG A 308 -10.22 18.40 16.31
C ARG A 308 -10.76 17.96 17.65
N LEU A 309 -9.90 17.86 18.67
CA LEU A 309 -10.34 17.53 20.02
C LEU A 309 -11.07 18.70 20.70
N ASN A 310 -10.85 19.94 20.25
CA ASN A 310 -11.49 21.13 20.82
C ASN A 310 -12.86 21.44 20.22
N GLU A 311 -13.09 21.04 18.96
CA GLU A 311 -14.39 21.14 18.32
C GLU A 311 -15.36 20.08 18.89
N ASN A 312 -16.26 20.48 19.80
CA ASN A 312 -17.30 19.61 20.39
C ASN A 312 -16.74 18.29 20.97
N PHE A 313 -15.84 18.39 21.96
CA PHE A 313 -15.18 17.24 22.58
C PHE A 313 -16.16 16.16 23.07
N ASN A 314 -16.30 15.08 22.31
CA ASN A 314 -17.23 14.00 22.57
C ASN A 314 -16.64 12.65 22.13
N LEU A 315 -15.88 12.02 23.03
CA LEU A 315 -15.22 10.74 22.78
C LEU A 315 -16.19 9.56 22.71
N GLN A 316 -17.43 9.71 23.19
CA GLN A 316 -18.44 8.66 23.15
C GLN A 316 -19.14 8.56 21.79
N GLN A 317 -19.25 9.67 21.05
CA GLN A 317 -19.94 9.72 19.76
C GLN A 317 -18.99 9.95 18.59
N GLU A 318 -17.86 10.62 18.79
CA GLU A 318 -16.87 10.93 17.75
C GLU A 318 -15.67 9.98 17.80
N SER A 319 -15.72 8.96 16.94
CA SER A 319 -14.67 7.93 16.89
C SER A 319 -13.28 8.51 16.57
N GLU A 320 -13.17 9.50 15.68
CA GLU A 320 -11.88 10.10 15.34
C GLU A 320 -11.25 10.80 16.55
N GLN A 321 -12.05 11.55 17.32
CA GLN A 321 -11.59 12.19 18.55
C GLN A 321 -11.12 11.16 19.59
N ALA A 322 -11.87 10.07 19.76
CA ALA A 322 -11.48 8.98 20.66
C ALA A 322 -10.11 8.39 20.29
N HIS A 323 -9.89 8.09 19.01
CA HIS A 323 -8.60 7.54 18.55
C HIS A 323 -7.45 8.54 18.73
N ILE A 324 -7.66 9.81 18.35
CA ILE A 324 -6.67 10.86 18.54
C ILE A 324 -6.32 10.98 20.03
N PHE A 325 -7.33 11.17 20.90
CA PHE A 325 -7.12 11.34 22.33
C PHE A 325 -6.31 10.18 22.94
N LEU A 326 -6.78 8.94 22.73
CA LEU A 326 -6.19 7.74 23.34
C LEU A 326 -4.73 7.52 22.90
N ASP A 327 -4.39 7.77 21.64
CA ASP A 327 -3.01 7.57 21.19
C ASP A 327 -2.10 8.75 21.56
N LEU A 328 -2.59 10.00 21.60
CA LEU A 328 -1.76 11.15 21.98
C LEU A 328 -1.37 11.14 23.47
N ILE A 329 -2.25 10.73 24.39
CA ILE A 329 -1.92 10.63 25.82
C ILE A 329 -0.83 9.58 26.11
N CYS A 330 -0.77 8.53 25.26
CA CYS A 330 0.26 7.49 25.31
C CYS A 330 1.51 7.82 24.48
N CYS A 331 1.54 8.94 23.74
CA CYS A 331 2.61 9.24 22.80
C CYS A 331 3.85 9.84 23.48
N PRO A 332 5.05 9.24 23.33
CA PRO A 332 6.29 9.75 23.93
C PRO A 332 6.91 10.94 23.17
N TYR A 333 6.35 11.32 22.01
CA TYR A 333 6.88 12.36 21.14
C TYR A 333 6.16 13.71 21.29
N ILE A 334 5.24 13.78 22.26
CA ILE A 334 4.45 14.94 22.64
C ILE A 334 4.88 15.39 24.05
N THR A 335 4.83 16.69 24.31
CA THR A 335 5.22 17.26 25.60
C THR A 335 4.37 16.70 26.74
N ALA A 336 4.96 16.62 27.94
CA ALA A 336 4.23 16.19 29.13
C ALA A 336 3.04 17.11 29.43
N ASP A 337 3.25 18.43 29.31
CA ASP A 337 2.23 19.44 29.57
C ASP A 337 0.98 19.25 28.72
N LEU A 338 1.15 19.00 27.41
CA LEU A 338 0.01 18.78 26.53
C LEU A 338 -0.74 17.48 26.87
N ARG A 339 -0.02 16.43 27.25
CA ARG A 339 -0.66 15.17 27.68
C ARG A 339 -1.42 15.35 28.99
N ILE A 340 -0.87 16.11 29.94
CA ILE A 340 -1.55 16.48 31.18
C ILE A 340 -2.81 17.31 30.88
N GLU A 341 -2.74 18.30 29.99
CA GLU A 341 -3.88 19.11 29.57
C GLU A 341 -5.01 18.25 28.98
N LEU A 342 -4.67 17.32 28.08
CA LEU A 342 -5.63 16.39 27.50
C LEU A 342 -6.30 15.51 28.56
N ILE A 343 -5.54 14.97 29.51
CA ILE A 343 -6.09 14.14 30.60
C ILE A 343 -7.01 14.99 31.49
N LYS A 344 -6.61 16.21 31.86
CA LYS A 344 -7.47 17.14 32.63
C LYS A 344 -8.79 17.40 31.91
N LYS A 345 -8.74 17.61 30.59
CA LYS A 345 -9.94 17.81 29.77
C LYS A 345 -10.88 16.59 29.79
N TYR A 346 -10.31 15.39 29.70
CA TYR A 346 -11.08 14.15 29.83
C TYR A 346 -11.75 14.05 31.20
N LEU A 347 -11.00 14.20 32.28
CA LEU A 347 -11.51 14.07 33.65
C LEU A 347 -12.62 15.08 33.92
N ALA A 348 -12.44 16.34 33.51
CA ALA A 348 -13.47 17.37 33.66
C ALA A 348 -14.76 17.08 32.87
N SER A 349 -14.67 16.33 31.77
CA SER A 349 -15.82 16.04 30.89
C SER A 349 -16.56 14.74 31.27
N TYR A 350 -15.84 13.73 31.77
CA TYR A 350 -16.38 12.38 31.97
C TYR A 350 -16.34 11.90 33.42
N GLU A 351 -15.54 12.52 34.28
CA GLU A 351 -15.40 12.19 35.71
C GLU A 351 -15.57 13.45 36.59
N PRO A 352 -16.64 14.26 36.40
CA PRO A 352 -16.74 15.60 37.01
C PRO A 352 -16.90 15.58 38.54
N ASP A 353 -17.36 14.46 39.10
CA ASP A 353 -17.59 14.30 40.54
C ASP A 353 -16.31 13.91 41.31
N GLU A 354 -15.24 13.56 40.60
CA GLU A 354 -13.96 13.12 41.17
C GLU A 354 -12.93 14.27 41.19
N VAL A 355 -12.17 14.39 42.27
CA VAL A 355 -11.15 15.44 42.43
C VAL A 355 -9.76 14.84 42.25
N PHE A 356 -9.07 15.27 41.19
CA PHE A 356 -7.71 14.85 40.89
C PHE A 356 -6.73 16.00 41.14
N THR A 357 -5.71 15.77 41.97
CA THR A 357 -4.61 16.73 42.14
C THR A 357 -3.68 16.73 40.93
N ASP A 358 -2.94 17.81 40.72
CA ASP A 358 -1.97 17.93 39.63
C ASP A 358 -0.90 16.83 39.66
N ASP A 359 -0.49 16.40 40.86
CA ASP A 359 0.46 15.30 41.06
C ASP A 359 -0.12 13.96 40.57
N ILE A 360 -1.40 13.69 40.85
CA ILE A 360 -2.08 12.46 40.40
C ILE A 360 -2.20 12.46 38.87
N VAL A 361 -2.62 13.58 38.27
CA VAL A 361 -2.73 13.67 36.81
C VAL A 361 -1.36 13.53 36.13
N SER A 362 -0.32 14.11 36.72
CA SER A 362 1.06 13.96 36.23
C SER A 362 1.56 12.51 36.34
N ALA A 363 1.18 11.80 37.41
CA ALA A 363 1.44 10.37 37.55
C ALA A 363 0.73 9.56 36.45
N PHE A 364 -0.54 9.83 36.17
CA PHE A 364 -1.27 9.19 35.06
C PHE A 364 -0.58 9.44 33.71
N ALA A 365 -0.20 10.69 33.41
CA ALA A 365 0.51 11.03 32.18
C ALA A 365 1.83 10.28 32.03
N THR A 366 2.51 9.99 33.15
CA THR A 366 3.76 9.21 33.16
C THR A 366 3.49 7.72 32.95
N GLU A 367 2.49 7.16 33.64
CA GLU A 367 2.13 5.76 33.55
C GLU A 367 1.63 5.37 32.15
N LEU A 368 0.80 6.22 31.54
CA LEU A 368 0.25 6.00 30.20
C LEU A 368 1.31 5.88 29.09
N LEU A 369 2.54 6.39 29.29
CA LEU A 369 3.66 6.19 28.35
C LEU A 369 4.16 4.75 28.25
N ASN A 370 3.77 3.90 29.21
CA ASN A 370 4.10 2.48 29.21
C ASN A 370 3.02 1.64 28.55
N ASN A 371 1.89 2.25 28.20
CA ASN A 371 0.76 1.64 27.54
C ASN A 371 0.66 2.08 26.07
N PHE A 372 -0.22 1.40 25.33
CA PHE A 372 -0.62 1.82 23.99
C PHE A 372 -2.08 1.41 23.76
N TRP A 373 -2.77 2.16 22.91
CA TRP A 373 -4.12 1.82 22.46
C TRP A 373 -4.05 1.22 21.06
N PHE A 374 -4.10 2.06 20.03
CA PHE A 374 -4.05 1.61 18.64
C PHE A 374 -2.63 1.68 18.09
N VAL A 375 -1.83 2.64 18.58
CA VAL A 375 -0.47 2.89 18.09
C VAL A 375 0.57 2.46 19.11
N LYS A 376 1.34 1.44 18.77
CA LYS A 376 2.46 1.00 19.61
C LYS A 376 3.69 1.89 19.38
N TRP A 377 3.83 2.94 20.19
CA TRP A 377 4.90 3.94 20.06
C TRP A 377 6.32 3.42 20.32
N LYS A 378 6.47 2.38 21.16
CA LYS A 378 7.77 1.79 21.55
C LYS A 378 7.87 0.33 21.10
N ASN A 379 9.06 -0.12 20.71
CA ASN A 379 9.33 -1.52 20.34
C ASN A 379 8.34 -2.07 19.29
N LEU A 380 8.06 -1.27 18.26
CA LEU A 380 7.18 -1.61 17.15
C LEU A 380 7.89 -2.59 16.21
N ASP A 381 7.33 -3.79 16.05
CA ASP A 381 7.77 -4.75 15.03
C ASP A 381 6.85 -4.61 13.82
N LEU A 382 7.20 -3.65 12.94
CA LEU A 382 6.45 -3.34 11.72
C LEU A 382 6.26 -4.57 10.82
N ILE A 383 7.25 -5.47 10.75
CA ILE A 383 7.16 -6.69 9.95
C ILE A 383 6.02 -7.58 10.46
N LYS A 384 5.97 -7.86 11.77
CA LYS A 384 4.90 -8.71 12.34
C LYS A 384 3.51 -8.11 12.14
N LEU A 385 3.38 -6.79 12.21
CA LEU A 385 2.10 -6.12 11.95
C LEU A 385 1.66 -6.27 10.50
N LEU A 386 2.59 -6.11 9.56
CA LEU A 386 2.32 -6.31 8.13
C LEU A 386 1.97 -7.78 7.84
N GLU A 387 2.66 -8.74 8.45
CA GLU A 387 2.37 -10.17 8.31
C GLU A 387 0.99 -10.56 8.85
N ARG A 388 0.64 -10.08 10.04
CA ARG A 388 -0.70 -10.29 10.62
C ARG A 388 -1.80 -9.74 9.70
N LYS A 389 -1.55 -8.63 9.01
CA LYS A 389 -2.50 -8.05 8.05
C LYS A 389 -2.63 -8.92 6.79
N GLU A 390 -1.53 -9.49 6.29
CA GLU A 390 -1.56 -10.41 5.14
C GLU A 390 -2.29 -11.73 5.44
N LEU A 391 -2.27 -12.18 6.70
CA LEU A 391 -2.92 -13.41 7.15
C LEU A 391 -4.43 -13.28 7.38
N LYS A 392 -4.97 -12.05 7.46
CA LYS A 392 -6.42 -11.85 7.54
C LYS A 392 -7.01 -12.10 6.15
N PRO A 393 -7.88 -13.12 5.99
CA PRO A 393 -8.60 -13.28 4.74
C PRO A 393 -9.36 -11.99 4.42
N VAL A 394 -9.42 -11.64 3.14
CA VAL A 394 -10.18 -10.48 2.67
C VAL A 394 -11.67 -10.84 2.63
N TYR A 395 -12.20 -11.51 3.67
CA TYR A 395 -13.62 -11.78 3.92
C TYR A 395 -13.82 -12.12 5.39
#